data_AF-A0A9E4EVP4-F1
#
_entry.id   AF-A0A9E4EVP4-F1
#
_cell.length_a   1.000
_cell.length_b   1.000
_cell.length_c   1.000
_cell.angle_alpha   90.00
_cell.angle_beta   90.00
_cell.angle_gamma   90.00
#
_symmetry.space_group_name_H-M   'P 1'
#
loop_
_entity.id
_entity.type
_entity.pdbx_description
1 polymer ?
#
loop_
_entity_poly.entity_id
_entity_poly.type
_entity_poly.pdbx_seq_one_letter_code
_entity_poly.pdbx_strand_id
1 'polypeptide(L)'
;MIKRLQGSLFLLAGCYHATIDTGLAPGHKTVEMWKHSWIYGLVPPSVVEAQSECENGVARVETQMSFVNGLVGALTFSIYTPMTVIVTCAADDMSSAAVDSASVVTVPYGSDYEEIMSAFGRAADKAVAAEQPAYVQFKHDSL
;
A
#
# COMPACT_ATOMS: atom_id res chain seq x y z
N MET A 1 58.74 -5.27 -2.40
CA MET A 1 57.62 -4.30 -2.39
C MET A 1 56.49 -4.83 -3.26
N ILE A 2 55.58 -5.62 -2.69
CA ILE A 2 54.35 -6.04 -3.36
C ILE A 2 53.23 -5.81 -2.34
N LYS A 3 52.76 -4.56 -2.27
CA LYS A 3 51.59 -4.18 -1.46
C LYS A 3 50.38 -4.49 -2.35
N ARG A 4 49.90 -5.74 -2.30
CA ARG A 4 48.78 -6.18 -3.14
C ARG A 4 47.54 -5.39 -2.77
N LEU A 5 46.99 -4.81 -3.82
CA LEU A 5 45.75 -4.06 -3.92
C LEU A 5 44.58 -4.93 -3.44
N GLN A 6 44.30 -4.91 -2.14
CA GLN A 6 43.25 -5.71 -1.51
C GLN A 6 42.32 -4.76 -0.75
N GLY A 7 41.34 -4.19 -1.47
CA GLY A 7 40.41 -3.26 -0.82
C GLY A 7 39.29 -2.69 -1.68
N SER A 8 39.07 -3.20 -2.89
CA SER A 8 38.08 -2.59 -3.81
C SER A 8 37.26 -3.62 -4.58
N LEU A 9 36.68 -4.59 -3.86
CA LEU A 9 35.65 -5.49 -4.42
C LEU A 9 34.30 -5.43 -3.68
N PHE A 10 34.23 -4.74 -2.53
CA PHE A 10 32.98 -4.57 -1.77
C PHE A 10 32.12 -3.38 -2.21
N LEU A 11 32.56 -2.59 -3.20
CA LEU A 11 31.86 -1.38 -3.64
C LEU A 11 30.58 -1.65 -4.45
N LEU A 12 30.25 -2.91 -4.75
CA LEU A 12 29.01 -3.29 -5.44
C LEU A 12 27.92 -3.80 -4.49
N ALA A 13 28.12 -3.76 -3.17
CA ALA A 13 27.04 -4.02 -2.23
C ALA A 13 26.04 -2.85 -2.27
N GLY A 14 25.10 -2.90 -3.22
CA GLY A 14 23.99 -1.94 -3.29
C GLY A 14 23.16 -2.00 -2.01
N CYS A 15 22.77 -0.84 -1.49
CA CYS A 15 21.77 -0.77 -0.43
C CYS A 15 20.42 -1.24 -1.01
N TYR A 16 19.97 -2.43 -0.61
CA TYR A 16 18.65 -2.95 -0.97
C TYR A 16 17.60 -2.27 -0.09
N HIS A 17 17.03 -1.19 -0.62
CA HIS A 17 15.87 -0.52 -0.06
C HIS A 17 14.89 -0.20 -1.19
N ALA A 18 13.67 -0.70 -1.10
CA ALA A 18 12.62 -0.41 -2.05
C ALA A 18 11.38 0.08 -1.29
N THR A 19 10.85 1.21 -1.70
CA THR A 19 9.63 1.78 -1.15
C THR A 19 8.59 1.87 -2.26
N ILE A 20 7.41 1.33 -2.01
CA ILE A 20 6.26 1.39 -2.91
C ILE A 20 5.17 2.18 -2.20
N ASP A 21 4.76 3.27 -2.82
CA ASP A 21 3.66 4.12 -2.37
C ASP A 21 2.43 3.92 -3.24
N THR A 22 1.28 3.73 -2.62
CA THR A 22 0.00 3.57 -3.33
C THR A 22 -0.76 4.88 -3.50
N GLY A 23 -0.31 5.96 -2.85
CA GLY A 23 -0.97 7.25 -2.83
C GLY A 23 -2.06 7.38 -1.74
N LEU A 24 -2.35 6.30 -1.00
CA LEU A 24 -3.25 6.36 0.16
C LEU A 24 -2.55 7.02 1.35
N ALA A 25 -3.34 7.71 2.19
CA ALA A 25 -2.82 8.32 3.41
C ALA A 25 -2.35 7.23 4.40
N PRO A 26 -1.12 7.31 4.94
CA PRO A 26 -0.61 6.32 5.87
C PRO A 26 -1.35 6.41 7.21
N GLY A 27 -1.82 5.26 7.70
CA GLY A 27 -2.46 5.12 9.01
C GLY A 27 -1.45 4.84 10.13
N HIS A 28 -1.98 4.47 11.31
CA HIS A 28 -1.17 4.15 12.48
C HIS A 28 -0.74 2.67 12.58
N LYS A 29 -1.33 1.78 11.76
CA LYS A 29 -1.01 0.35 11.77
C LYS A 29 0.15 0.06 10.83
N THR A 30 1.26 -0.39 11.39
CA THR A 30 2.42 -0.88 10.63
C THR A 30 2.72 -2.31 11.04
N VAL A 31 2.91 -3.19 10.07
CA VAL A 31 3.19 -4.62 10.26
C VAL A 31 4.55 -4.93 9.64
N GLU A 32 5.47 -5.45 10.45
CA GLU A 32 6.79 -5.91 10.00
C GLU A 32 6.79 -7.43 9.85
N MET A 33 7.36 -7.92 8.76
CA MET A 33 7.49 -9.36 8.51
C MET A 33 8.78 -9.73 7.81
N TRP A 34 9.32 -10.90 8.16
CA TRP A 34 10.45 -11.48 7.44
C TRP A 34 9.99 -12.23 6.20
N LYS A 35 10.70 -11.97 5.11
CA LYS A 35 10.48 -12.62 3.82
C LYS A 35 11.76 -13.27 3.36
N HIS A 36 11.60 -14.42 2.71
CA HIS A 36 12.70 -15.31 2.37
C HIS A 36 12.97 -15.21 0.88
N SER A 37 14.18 -14.81 0.49
CA SER A 37 14.65 -14.94 -0.88
C SER A 37 15.83 -15.89 -0.94
N TRP A 38 16.07 -16.47 -2.12
CA TRP A 38 17.10 -17.48 -2.32
C TRP A 38 18.02 -17.12 -3.46
N ILE A 39 19.25 -17.63 -3.37
CA ILE A 39 20.27 -17.56 -4.43
C ILE A 39 20.49 -16.09 -4.83
N TYR A 40 21.06 -15.30 -3.91
CA TYR A 40 21.37 -13.88 -4.13
C TYR A 40 20.18 -13.02 -4.58
N GLY A 41 18.94 -13.37 -4.20
CA GLY A 41 17.77 -12.60 -4.63
C GLY A 41 17.08 -13.12 -5.89
N LEU A 42 17.62 -14.16 -6.54
CA LEU A 42 17.09 -14.67 -7.81
C LEU A 42 15.70 -15.28 -7.67
N VAL A 43 15.44 -15.95 -6.54
CA VAL A 43 14.11 -16.47 -6.23
C VAL A 43 13.38 -15.41 -5.40
N PRO A 44 12.31 -14.80 -5.93
CA PRO A 44 11.58 -13.77 -5.22
C PRO A 44 10.91 -14.35 -3.96
N PRO A 45 10.70 -13.52 -2.93
CA PRO A 45 9.95 -13.93 -1.76
C PRO A 45 8.50 -14.26 -2.08
N SER A 46 7.87 -15.05 -1.21
CA SER A 46 6.44 -15.32 -1.31
C SER A 46 5.61 -14.04 -1.23
N VAL A 47 4.50 -14.04 -1.96
CA VAL A 47 3.57 -12.91 -2.02
C VAL A 47 3.11 -12.52 -0.62
N VAL A 48 3.02 -11.22 -0.38
CA VAL A 48 2.47 -10.67 0.86
C VAL A 48 0.98 -10.45 0.65
N GLU A 49 0.15 -11.23 1.36
CA GLU A 49 -1.30 -11.04 1.47
C GLU A 49 -1.59 -9.81 2.34
N ALA A 50 -1.20 -8.62 1.89
CA ALA A 50 -1.29 -7.41 2.71
C ALA A 50 -2.76 -7.02 3.04
N GLN A 51 -3.73 -7.54 2.28
CA GLN A 51 -5.15 -7.37 2.54
C GLN A 51 -5.63 -8.10 3.80
N SER A 52 -4.98 -9.20 4.22
CA SER A 52 -5.36 -9.88 5.46
C SER A 52 -5.01 -9.08 6.71
N GLU A 53 -4.04 -8.16 6.58
CA GLU A 53 -3.57 -7.32 7.67
C GLU A 53 -4.12 -5.90 7.61
N CYS A 54 -4.41 -5.38 6.41
CA CYS A 54 -4.91 -4.03 6.20
C CYS A 54 -6.26 -4.06 5.48
N GLU A 55 -7.35 -3.99 6.24
CA GLU A 55 -8.72 -4.01 5.71
C GLU A 55 -9.01 -2.82 4.78
N ASN A 56 -8.45 -1.64 5.09
CA ASN A 56 -8.62 -0.41 4.31
C ASN A 56 -7.59 -0.24 3.18
N GLY A 57 -6.80 -1.27 2.90
CA GLY A 57 -5.72 -1.23 1.91
C GLY A 57 -4.39 -0.76 2.48
N VAL A 58 -3.38 -0.76 1.61
CA VAL A 58 -1.98 -0.53 1.97
C VAL A 58 -1.56 0.85 1.50
N ALA A 59 -1.01 1.68 2.38
CA ALA A 59 -0.48 3.00 2.02
C ALA A 59 0.95 2.92 1.49
N ARG A 60 1.80 2.16 2.19
CA ARG A 60 3.23 2.08 1.87
C ARG A 60 3.78 0.69 2.18
N VAL A 61 4.61 0.17 1.28
CA VAL A 61 5.38 -1.06 1.47
C VAL A 61 6.86 -0.73 1.37
N GLU A 62 7.61 -1.04 2.41
CA GLU A 62 9.05 -0.84 2.48
C GLU A 62 9.74 -2.19 2.60
N THR A 63 10.60 -2.51 1.64
CA THR A 63 11.45 -3.70 1.66
C THR A 63 12.88 -3.27 1.96
N GLN A 64 13.43 -3.79 3.05
CA GLN A 64 14.75 -3.41 3.53
C GLN A 64 15.55 -4.62 3.99
N MET A 65 16.87 -4.51 3.89
CA MET A 65 17.80 -5.48 4.46
C MET A 65 18.29 -5.00 5.82
N SER A 66 17.82 -5.63 6.90
CA SER A 66 18.32 -5.37 8.24
C SER A 66 19.75 -5.91 8.43
N PHE A 67 20.44 -5.45 9.48
CA PHE A 67 21.75 -6.00 9.84
C PHE A 67 21.70 -7.52 10.08
N VAL A 68 20.66 -7.98 10.76
CA VAL A 68 20.46 -9.42 11.04
C VAL A 68 20.25 -10.18 9.73
N ASN A 69 19.47 -9.62 8.81
CA ASN A 69 19.25 -10.23 7.50
C ASN A 69 20.57 -10.36 6.72
N GLY A 70 21.38 -9.30 6.74
CA GLY A 70 22.71 -9.31 6.12
C GLY A 70 23.67 -10.32 6.75
N LEU A 71 23.65 -10.46 8.08
CA LEU A 71 24.44 -11.46 8.80
C LEU A 71 24.04 -12.89 8.40
N VAL A 72 22.74 -13.18 8.35
CA VAL A 72 22.23 -14.49 7.93
C VAL A 72 22.57 -14.77 6.47
N GLY A 73 22.44 -13.76 5.60
CA GLY A 73 22.91 -13.83 4.22
C GLY A 73 24.40 -14.17 4.14
N ALA A 74 25.25 -13.51 4.93
CA ALA A 74 26.69 -13.79 4.95
C ALA A 74 26.99 -15.22 5.42
N LEU A 75 26.34 -15.68 6.50
CA LEU A 75 26.54 -17.03 7.06
C LEU A 75 26.11 -18.15 6.09
N THR A 76 25.11 -17.88 5.25
CA THR A 76 24.63 -18.84 4.25
C THR A 76 25.24 -18.63 2.87
N PHE A 77 26.29 -17.81 2.74
CA PHE A 77 26.87 -17.41 1.46
C PHE A 77 25.81 -16.88 0.45
N SER A 78 24.78 -16.21 0.96
CA SER A 78 23.64 -15.64 0.23
C SER A 78 22.79 -16.66 -0.54
N ILE A 79 22.93 -17.95 -0.23
CA ILE A 79 21.96 -18.96 -0.68
C ILE A 79 20.61 -18.68 -0.05
N TYR A 80 20.59 -18.29 1.22
CA TYR A 80 19.42 -17.81 1.93
C TYR A 80 19.58 -16.32 2.24
N THR A 81 18.80 -15.48 1.56
CA THR A 81 18.87 -14.03 1.62
C THR A 81 17.58 -13.48 2.21
N PRO A 82 17.43 -13.46 3.54
CA PRO A 82 16.24 -12.90 4.17
C PRO A 82 16.15 -11.39 3.94
N MET A 83 14.93 -10.87 3.94
CA MET A 83 14.62 -9.45 3.88
C MET A 83 13.47 -9.12 4.82
N THR A 84 13.40 -7.86 5.24
CA THR A 84 12.32 -7.35 6.08
C THR A 84 11.38 -6.55 5.20
N VAL A 85 10.09 -6.86 5.26
CA VAL A 85 9.02 -6.09 4.62
C VAL A 85 8.20 -5.41 5.70
N ILE A 86 8.07 -4.11 5.60
CA ILE A 86 7.28 -3.26 6.48
C ILE A 86 6.09 -2.77 5.67
N VAL A 87 4.89 -3.12 6.12
CA VAL A 87 3.63 -2.72 5.51
C VAL A 87 2.98 -1.69 6.41
N THR A 88 2.79 -0.48 5.90
CA THR A 88 2.00 0.55 6.57
C THR A 88 0.61 0.55 5.96
N CYS A 89 -0.40 0.22 6.76
CA CYS A 89 -1.79 0.24 6.34
C CYS A 89 -2.24 1.66 6.04
N ALA A 90 -3.21 1.80 5.14
CA ALA A 90 -3.90 3.06 4.94
C ALA A 90 -4.62 3.47 6.23
N ALA A 91 -4.77 4.78 6.43
CA ALA A 91 -5.64 5.30 7.48
C ALA A 91 -7.06 4.75 7.29
N ASP A 92 -7.80 4.58 8.39
CA ASP A 92 -9.24 4.24 8.44
C ASP A 92 -10.15 5.34 7.82
N ASP A 93 -9.55 6.20 7.02
CA ASP A 93 -10.22 7.21 6.25
C ASP A 93 -10.95 6.54 5.08
N MET A 94 -12.19 6.12 5.37
CA MET A 94 -13.34 6.22 4.46
C MET A 94 -13.58 7.68 3.99
N SER A 95 -12.55 8.52 3.97
CA SER A 95 -12.49 9.92 3.55
C SER A 95 -11.38 10.15 2.52
N SER A 96 -10.80 9.09 1.92
CA SER A 96 -9.72 9.20 0.91
C SER A 96 -10.16 9.05 -0.56
N ALA A 97 -11.43 9.27 -0.84
CA ALA A 97 -11.73 10.52 -1.54
C ALA A 97 -12.35 11.40 -0.46
N ALA A 98 -11.81 12.61 -0.23
CA ALA A 98 -12.55 13.60 0.54
C ALA A 98 -13.72 14.02 -0.34
N VAL A 99 -14.67 13.11 -0.53
CA VAL A 99 -15.99 13.43 -0.99
C VAL A 99 -16.52 14.24 0.16
N ASP A 100 -16.40 15.56 0.04
CA ASP A 100 -17.09 16.49 0.91
C ASP A 100 -18.49 15.91 1.09
N SER A 101 -18.94 15.67 2.32
CA SER A 101 -20.27 15.11 2.56
C SER A 101 -21.37 15.94 1.89
N ALA A 102 -21.08 17.22 1.56
CA ALA A 102 -21.93 18.05 0.72
C ALA A 102 -22.05 17.57 -0.75
N SER A 103 -21.01 16.92 -1.29
CA SER A 103 -20.91 16.35 -2.64
C SER A 103 -21.46 14.92 -2.77
N VAL A 104 -21.89 14.27 -1.68
CA VAL A 104 -22.59 12.97 -1.73
C VAL A 104 -24.10 13.18 -1.87
N VAL A 105 -24.73 12.40 -2.75
CA VAL A 105 -26.18 12.21 -2.82
C VAL A 105 -26.50 10.76 -2.47
N THR A 106 -27.11 10.52 -1.31
CA THR A 106 -27.50 9.18 -0.86
C THR A 106 -28.82 8.74 -1.49
N VAL A 107 -28.90 7.49 -1.93
CA VAL A 107 -30.10 6.83 -2.44
C VAL A 107 -30.33 5.55 -1.62
N PRO A 108 -31.53 5.33 -1.07
CA PRO A 108 -31.87 4.07 -0.41
C PRO A 108 -31.74 2.88 -1.36
N TYR A 109 -31.33 1.73 -0.83
CA TYR A 109 -31.36 0.50 -1.60
C TYR A 109 -32.81 0.05 -1.85
N GLY A 110 -33.14 -0.27 -3.10
CA GLY A 110 -34.50 -0.65 -3.49
C GLY A 110 -35.40 0.51 -3.93
N SER A 111 -34.86 1.73 -4.04
CA SER A 111 -35.53 2.89 -4.66
C SER A 111 -35.99 2.61 -6.08
N ASP A 112 -37.10 3.25 -6.45
CA ASP A 112 -37.61 3.18 -7.82
C ASP A 112 -36.73 3.96 -8.81
N TYR A 113 -36.97 3.71 -10.11
CA TYR A 113 -36.15 4.33 -11.17
C TYR A 113 -36.27 5.87 -11.17
N GLU A 114 -37.40 6.41 -10.75
CA GLU A 114 -37.62 7.85 -10.69
C GLU A 114 -36.74 8.50 -9.62
N GLU A 115 -36.69 7.91 -8.43
CA GLU A 115 -35.86 8.37 -7.32
C GLU A 115 -34.37 8.27 -7.65
N ILE A 116 -33.96 7.18 -8.31
CA ILE A 116 -32.59 7.02 -8.81
C ILE A 116 -32.24 8.13 -9.81
N MET A 117 -33.09 8.37 -10.80
CA MET A 117 -32.81 9.38 -11.82
C MET A 117 -32.79 10.80 -11.25
N SER A 118 -33.69 11.10 -10.30
CA SER A 118 -33.69 12.36 -9.56
C SER A 118 -32.39 12.55 -8.78
N ALA A 119 -31.85 11.50 -8.17
CA ALA A 119 -30.59 11.57 -7.43
C ALA A 119 -29.39 11.88 -8.35
N PHE A 120 -29.31 11.28 -9.53
CA PHE A 120 -28.29 11.60 -10.52
C PHE A 120 -28.42 13.05 -11.04
N GLY A 121 -29.65 13.54 -11.25
CA GLY A 121 -29.88 14.95 -11.60
C GLY A 121 -29.34 15.91 -10.53
N ARG A 122 -29.67 15.67 -9.26
CA ARG A 122 -29.16 16.48 -8.13
C ARG A 122 -27.65 16.40 -7.99
N ALA A 123 -27.04 15.24 -8.25
CA ALA A 123 -25.59 15.09 -8.24
C ALA A 123 -24.93 15.91 -9.36
N ALA A 124 -25.50 15.90 -10.57
CA ALA A 124 -24.99 16.71 -11.68
C ALA A 124 -25.06 18.22 -11.37
N ASP A 125 -26.19 18.71 -10.84
CA ASP A 125 -26.34 20.12 -10.46
C ASP A 125 -25.31 20.55 -9.40
N LYS A 126 -25.07 19.69 -8.41
CA LYS A 126 -24.03 19.91 -7.38
C LYS A 126 -22.63 19.95 -7.98
N ALA A 127 -22.32 19.03 -8.90
CA ALA A 127 -21.00 18.98 -9.51
C ALA A 127 -20.69 20.23 -10.32
N VAL A 128 -21.69 20.75 -11.04
CA VAL A 128 -21.57 22.01 -11.80
C VAL A 128 -21.44 23.21 -10.86
N ALA A 129 -22.25 23.28 -9.80
CA ALA A 129 -22.23 24.41 -8.87
C ALA A 129 -20.95 24.50 -8.02
N ALA A 130 -20.37 23.34 -7.66
CA ALA A 130 -19.17 23.27 -6.82
C ALA A 130 -17.86 23.18 -7.61
N GLU A 131 -17.92 23.05 -8.94
CA GLU A 131 -16.76 22.76 -9.80
C GLU A 131 -15.93 21.54 -9.33
N GLN A 132 -16.62 20.56 -8.74
CA GLN A 132 -16.03 19.38 -8.10
C GLN A 132 -16.86 18.13 -8.43
N PRO A 133 -16.26 16.93 -8.40
CA PRO A 133 -17.02 15.69 -8.62
C PRO A 133 -18.07 15.48 -7.51
N ALA A 134 -19.28 15.10 -7.91
CA ALA A 134 -20.35 14.66 -7.00
C ALA A 134 -20.58 13.15 -7.15
N TYR A 135 -20.96 12.49 -6.06
CA TYR A 135 -21.06 11.03 -5.98
C TYR A 135 -22.48 10.61 -5.58
N VAL A 136 -22.99 9.56 -6.22
CA VAL A 136 -24.26 8.92 -5.85
C VAL A 136 -23.95 7.65 -5.06
N GLN A 137 -24.39 7.59 -3.80
CA GLN A 137 -24.14 6.45 -2.92
C GLN A 137 -25.43 5.70 -2.62
N PHE A 138 -25.45 4.40 -2.97
CA PHE A 138 -26.55 3.50 -2.60
C PHE A 138 -26.30 2.94 -1.21
N LYS A 139 -27.15 3.29 -0.24
CA LYS A 139 -27.03 2.82 1.15
C LYS A 139 -28.05 1.73 1.42
N HIS A 140 -27.59 0.61 1.99
CA HIS A 140 -28.47 -0.36 2.61
C HIS A 140 -28.81 0.10 4.02
N ASP A 141 -30.09 0.08 4.39
CA ASP A 141 -30.50 0.31 5.77
C ASP A 141 -29.91 -0.80 6.64
N SER A 142 -29.00 -0.42 7.54
CA SER A 142 -28.40 -1.33 8.51
C SER A 142 -29.48 -1.71 9.53
N LEU A 143 -29.85 -3.00 9.57
CA LEU A 143 -30.60 -3.59 10.69
C LEU A 143 -29.79 -3.54 11.98
#